data_AF-A0A7C1HYR0-F1
#
_entry.id   AF-A0A7C1HYR0-F1
#
_cell.length_a   1.000
_cell.length_b   1.000
_cell.length_c   1.000
_cell.angle_alpha   90.00
_cell.angle_beta   90.00
_cell.angle_gamma   90.00
#
_symmetry.space_group_name_H-M   'P 1'
#
loop_
_entity.id
_entity.type
_entity.pdbx_description
1 polymer ?
#
loop_
_entity_poly.entity_id
_entity_poly.type
_entity_poly.pdbx_seq_one_letter_code
_entity_poly.pdbx_strand_id
1 'polypeptide(L)'
;MNGGTNRYYPFAGPTDHPGYPWNPDKSVQPLQNMANYAKDENVKIYVVYAASKVNNADWTTLNTLATETGGAFNYTSGDAAKLEEIYKWIADQLINEAAVGTTADLQLVGFNDPQDALDWSATTLLDYVYADGESTYIQFFDWSSSPYVADTYLDGTPLTIDTSDDWYGITPPEENDPAGSFHFDVGNISVKQTWEVTFRMLVNASANDTINFSVFHPNSGIYFENAEDPYMPLPDTLITIIPGLAPDPVYVATFQLNELSGAFTGEFYEFEWALNYTGWGDIKEEIEYRPANSGWIRVETRPHVVNTTLTDNARVNLKDHPFGTYYFRVVAHTEDAGFRTGTWEYDYDPSGISYIRIQ
;
A
#
# COMPACT_ATOMS: atom_id res chain seq x y z
N MET A 1 14.05 37.16 43.38
CA MET A 1 15.29 36.77 42.69
C MET A 1 16.15 36.02 43.67
N ASN A 2 16.36 34.71 43.48
CA ASN A 2 17.39 33.96 44.20
C ASN A 2 17.79 32.72 43.39
N GLY A 3 18.96 32.84 42.76
CA GLY A 3 19.99 31.79 42.65
C GLY A 3 19.62 30.43 42.09
N GLY A 4 19.53 30.31 40.76
CA GLY A 4 19.91 29.06 40.12
C GLY A 4 21.44 28.96 40.17
N THR A 5 21.99 28.19 41.11
CA THR A 5 23.43 27.88 41.09
C THR A 5 23.69 26.95 39.93
N ASN A 6 24.27 27.45 38.84
CA ASN A 6 24.86 26.63 37.79
C ASN A 6 26.03 25.84 38.39
N ARG A 7 25.72 24.68 38.99
CA ARG A 7 26.73 23.66 39.25
C ARG A 7 27.05 23.01 37.91
N TYR A 8 28.11 23.50 37.27
CA TYR A 8 28.74 22.83 36.16
C TYR A 8 29.38 21.54 36.70
N TYR A 9 28.69 20.41 36.53
CA TYR A 9 29.32 19.11 36.62
C TYR A 9 29.91 18.82 35.24
N PRO A 10 31.24 18.75 35.08
CA PRO A 10 31.82 18.34 33.81
C PRO A 10 31.34 16.91 33.53
N PHE A 11 30.49 16.78 32.50
CA PHE A 11 30.16 15.49 31.92
C PHE A 11 31.47 14.94 31.35
N ALA A 12 31.98 13.85 31.93
CA ALA A 12 33.02 13.06 31.28
C ALA A 12 32.33 12.42 30.07
N GLY A 13 32.47 13.05 28.90
CA GLY A 13 31.91 12.53 27.67
C GLY A 13 32.39 11.09 27.41
N PRO A 14 31.67 10.32 26.58
CA PRO A 14 32.16 9.02 26.15
C PRO A 14 33.54 9.23 25.53
N THR A 15 34.56 8.70 26.20
CA THR A 15 35.92 8.69 25.66
C THR A 15 35.89 7.82 24.42
N ASP A 16 36.17 8.43 23.26
CA ASP A 16 36.42 7.80 21.96
C ASP A 16 35.22 7.67 20.98
N HIS A 17 34.39 8.73 20.82
CA HIS A 17 33.50 8.81 19.65
C HIS A 17 34.30 9.03 18.35
N PRO A 18 34.13 8.19 17.30
CA PRO A 18 34.97 8.20 16.09
C PRO A 18 35.00 9.53 15.32
N GLY A 19 33.92 10.31 15.39
CA GLY A 19 33.79 11.61 14.70
C GLY A 19 34.06 12.84 15.57
N TYR A 20 34.09 12.69 16.91
CA TYR A 20 34.20 13.81 17.85
C TYR A 20 35.05 13.42 19.07
N PRO A 21 36.39 13.28 18.90
CA PRO A 21 37.27 12.93 20.01
C PRO A 21 37.17 13.99 21.12
N TRP A 22 36.97 13.53 22.35
CA TRP A 22 36.84 14.37 23.53
C TRP A 22 38.05 15.31 23.64
N ASN A 23 37.80 16.62 23.59
CA ASN A 23 38.84 17.63 23.74
C ASN A 23 38.52 18.54 24.94
N PRO A 24 39.24 18.39 26.07
CA PRO A 24 38.99 19.15 27.29
C PRO A 24 39.26 20.66 27.15
N ASP A 25 39.94 21.10 26.08
CA ASP A 25 40.29 22.50 25.83
C ASP A 25 39.29 23.23 24.90
N LYS A 26 38.27 22.55 24.38
CA LYS A 26 37.20 23.18 23.58
C LYS A 26 36.07 23.69 24.50
N SER A 27 35.78 24.98 24.42
CA SER A 27 34.74 25.66 25.23
C SER A 27 33.29 25.27 24.86
N VAL A 28 33.09 24.60 23.72
CA VAL A 28 31.81 24.03 23.29
C VAL A 28 32.13 22.70 22.60
N GLN A 29 31.64 21.61 23.16
CA GLN A 29 31.67 20.31 22.48
C GLN A 29 30.31 20.02 21.85
N PRO A 30 30.23 19.65 20.56
CA PRO A 30 28.96 19.40 19.89
C PRO A 30 28.06 18.41 20.63
N LEU A 31 28.64 17.34 21.20
CA LEU A 31 27.95 16.27 21.93
C LEU A 31 27.54 16.63 23.38
N GLN A 32 27.92 17.81 23.90
CA GLN A 32 27.35 18.30 25.16
C GLN A 32 25.90 18.79 25.00
N ASN A 33 25.49 19.08 23.76
CA ASN A 33 24.09 19.27 23.43
C ASN A 33 23.45 17.89 23.21
N MET A 34 22.47 17.55 24.05
CA MET A 34 21.72 16.29 23.97
C MET A 34 21.08 16.09 22.59
N ALA A 35 20.61 17.16 21.94
CA ALA A 35 20.01 17.08 20.61
C ALA A 35 21.04 16.66 19.54
N ASN A 36 22.25 17.22 19.60
CA ASN A 36 23.34 16.86 18.69
C ASN A 36 23.80 15.41 18.93
N TYR A 37 23.96 15.02 20.20
CA TYR A 37 24.33 13.64 20.53
C TYR A 37 23.27 12.65 20.03
N ALA A 38 22.00 12.89 20.34
CA ALA A 38 20.92 12.01 19.91
C ALA A 38 20.82 11.94 18.37
N LYS A 39 21.00 13.06 17.68
CA LYS A 39 21.05 13.08 16.21
C LYS A 39 22.22 12.28 15.64
N ASP A 40 23.42 12.44 16.18
CA ASP A 40 24.62 11.73 15.71
C ASP A 40 24.54 10.21 15.98
N GLU A 41 23.86 9.80 17.05
CA GLU A 41 23.61 8.40 17.41
C GLU A 41 22.29 7.83 16.83
N ASN A 42 21.64 8.54 15.92
CA ASN A 42 20.36 8.15 15.29
C ASN A 42 19.23 7.85 16.31
N VAL A 43 19.22 8.56 17.43
CA VAL A 43 18.18 8.51 18.47
C VAL A 43 17.16 9.63 18.24
N LYS A 44 15.89 9.26 18.02
CA LYS A 44 14.77 10.22 17.93
C LYS A 44 14.18 10.50 19.32
N ILE A 45 13.97 11.77 19.66
CA ILE A 45 13.38 12.17 20.95
C ILE A 45 11.96 12.71 20.72
N TYR A 46 10.97 12.05 21.31
CA TYR A 46 9.60 12.55 21.40
C TYR A 46 9.36 13.15 22.79
N VAL A 47 8.88 14.39 22.83
CA VAL A 47 8.57 15.08 24.10
C VAL A 47 7.07 15.22 24.25
N VAL A 48 6.53 14.72 25.37
CA VAL A 48 5.13 14.91 25.76
C VAL A 48 5.09 15.81 26.99
N TYR A 49 4.66 17.06 26.80
CA TYR A 49 4.56 18.04 27.87
C TYR A 49 3.13 18.11 28.41
N ALA A 50 2.92 17.51 29.59
CA ALA A 50 1.58 17.26 30.14
C ALA A 50 0.97 18.42 30.95
N ALA A 51 1.71 19.51 31.20
CA ALA A 51 1.25 20.56 32.11
C ALA A 51 0.22 21.51 31.47
N SER A 52 -0.61 22.16 32.31
CA SER A 52 -1.62 23.13 31.84
C SER A 52 -1.06 24.44 31.31
N LYS A 53 0.22 24.71 31.57
CA LYS A 53 0.96 25.87 31.06
C LYS A 53 2.39 25.46 30.74
N VAL A 54 2.85 25.86 29.57
CA VAL A 54 4.26 25.80 29.18
C VAL A 54 4.81 27.22 29.19
N ASN A 55 5.99 27.40 29.79
CA ASN A 55 6.68 28.69 29.69
C ASN A 55 7.47 28.73 28.36
N ASN A 56 7.70 29.92 27.79
CA ASN A 56 8.35 30.04 26.48
C ASN A 56 9.76 29.43 26.42
N ALA A 57 10.50 29.43 27.54
CA ALA A 57 11.85 28.87 27.59
C ALA A 57 11.84 27.33 27.54
N ASP A 58 10.91 26.70 28.26
CA ASP A 58 10.66 25.26 28.21
C ASP A 58 10.20 24.85 26.82
N TRP A 59 9.28 25.61 26.21
CA TRP A 59 8.80 25.35 24.85
C TRP A 59 9.96 25.37 23.86
N THR A 60 10.74 26.45 23.81
CA THR A 60 11.86 26.56 22.87
C THR A 60 12.86 25.42 23.08
N THR A 61 13.27 25.16 24.31
CA THR A 61 14.30 24.14 24.60
C THR A 61 13.83 22.74 24.24
N LEU A 62 12.63 22.36 24.66
CA LEU A 62 12.10 21.01 24.45
C LEU A 62 11.65 20.78 23.00
N ASN A 63 11.11 21.81 22.35
CA ASN A 63 10.77 21.74 20.93
C ASN A 63 12.03 21.60 20.08
N THR A 64 13.09 22.36 20.37
CA THR A 64 14.38 22.21 19.68
C THR A 64 14.95 20.81 19.89
N LEU A 65 14.96 20.29 21.12
CA LEU A 65 15.44 18.94 21.41
C LEU A 65 14.70 17.86 20.59
N ALA A 66 13.37 17.94 20.51
CA ALA A 66 12.57 16.95 19.80
C ALA A 66 12.73 17.06 18.28
N THR A 67 12.64 18.29 17.74
CA THR A 67 12.65 18.52 16.29
C THR A 67 14.03 18.32 15.64
N GLU A 68 15.12 18.65 16.35
CA GLU A 68 16.48 18.45 15.83
C GLU A 68 16.88 16.96 15.70
N THR A 69 16.22 16.08 16.46
CA THR A 69 16.43 14.63 16.43
C THR A 69 15.47 13.90 15.49
N GLY A 70 14.58 14.62 14.79
CA GLY A 70 13.56 14.03 13.92
C GLY A 70 12.37 13.40 14.68
N GLY A 71 12.23 13.69 15.98
CA GLY A 71 11.02 13.41 16.75
C GLY A 71 10.06 14.60 16.76
N ALA A 72 9.18 14.67 17.76
CA ALA A 72 8.20 15.75 17.87
C ALA A 72 7.90 16.18 19.31
N PHE A 73 7.53 17.45 19.44
CA PHE A 73 7.08 18.05 20.68
C PHE A 73 5.55 18.14 20.70
N ASN A 74 4.94 17.50 21.69
CA ASN A 74 3.49 17.46 21.87
C ASN A 74 3.10 18.10 23.21
N TYR A 75 2.11 18.98 23.17
CA TYR A 75 1.64 19.73 24.33
C TYR A 75 0.17 19.44 24.62
N THR A 76 -0.12 18.92 25.81
CA THR A 76 -1.48 18.55 26.19
C THR A 76 -2.32 19.74 26.63
N SER A 77 -1.69 20.87 26.98
CA SER A 77 -2.36 21.99 27.67
C SER A 77 -3.10 21.59 28.94
N GLY A 78 -2.63 20.53 29.61
CA GLY A 78 -3.25 20.00 30.84
C GLY A 78 -4.46 19.11 30.59
N ASP A 79 -4.78 18.81 29.33
CA ASP A 79 -5.86 17.90 28.95
C ASP A 79 -5.35 16.45 28.91
N ALA A 80 -5.77 15.65 29.89
CA ALA A 80 -5.37 14.25 29.98
C ALA A 80 -5.90 13.40 28.82
N ALA A 81 -7.01 13.80 28.17
CA ALA A 81 -7.58 13.05 27.04
C ALA A 81 -6.65 13.06 25.82
N LYS A 82 -5.81 14.10 25.68
CA LYS A 82 -4.83 14.20 24.59
C LYS A 82 -3.63 13.26 24.75
N LEU A 83 -3.36 12.77 25.96
CA LEU A 83 -2.22 11.88 26.19
C LEU A 83 -2.37 10.59 25.38
N GLU A 84 -3.57 10.01 25.35
CA GLU A 84 -3.83 8.78 24.60
C GLU A 84 -3.63 8.99 23.09
N GLU A 85 -4.16 10.08 22.53
CA GLU A 85 -3.97 10.47 21.13
C GLU A 85 -2.48 10.68 20.78
N ILE A 86 -1.74 11.40 21.64
CA ILE A 86 -0.32 11.68 21.45
C ILE A 86 0.51 10.38 21.53
N TYR A 87 0.24 9.50 22.51
CA TYR A 87 0.97 8.25 22.62
C TYR A 87 0.65 7.30 21.47
N LYS A 88 -0.59 7.26 20.98
CA LYS A 88 -0.95 6.52 19.78
C LYS A 88 -0.21 7.06 18.56
N TRP A 89 -0.22 8.38 18.35
CA TRP A 89 0.52 9.00 17.25
C TRP A 89 2.03 8.70 17.34
N ILE A 90 2.65 8.79 18.54
CA ILE A 90 4.05 8.43 18.73
C ILE A 90 4.27 6.95 18.41
N ALA A 91 3.39 6.06 18.85
CA ALA A 91 3.47 4.64 18.51
C ALA A 91 3.43 4.44 16.99
N ASP A 92 2.52 5.10 16.28
CA ASP A 92 2.44 5.06 14.82
C ASP A 92 3.72 5.56 14.14
N GLN A 93 4.39 6.58 14.73
CA GLN A 93 5.70 7.06 14.26
C GLN A 93 6.87 6.12 14.61
N LEU A 94 6.68 5.23 15.58
CA LEU A 94 7.68 4.24 16.03
C LEU A 94 7.48 2.87 15.39
N ILE A 95 6.34 2.60 14.77
CA ILE A 95 6.10 1.37 14.00
C ILE A 95 7.07 1.39 12.81
N ASN A 96 8.18 0.66 12.99
CA ASN A 96 9.13 0.39 11.91
C ASN A 96 8.72 -0.86 11.13
N GLU A 97 8.05 -1.81 11.79
CA GLU A 97 7.66 -3.11 11.23
C GLU A 97 6.20 -3.07 10.78
N ALA A 98 5.97 -3.24 9.48
CA ALA A 98 4.63 -3.44 8.92
C ALA A 98 4.10 -4.85 9.25
N ALA A 99 5.01 -5.82 9.40
CA ALA A 99 4.70 -7.19 9.80
C ALA A 99 5.89 -7.81 10.55
N VAL A 100 5.62 -8.58 11.61
CA VAL A 100 6.64 -9.31 12.40
C VAL A 100 6.41 -10.80 12.26
N GLY A 101 7.50 -11.56 12.10
CA GLY A 101 7.44 -13.01 12.00
C GLY A 101 6.52 -13.47 10.87
N THR A 102 6.71 -12.90 9.68
CA THR A 102 5.86 -13.18 8.53
C THR A 102 6.23 -14.53 7.94
N THR A 103 5.22 -15.38 7.70
CA THR A 103 5.36 -16.58 6.86
C THR A 103 4.36 -16.55 5.71
N ALA A 104 4.69 -17.20 4.60
CA ALA A 104 3.80 -17.34 3.46
C ALA A 104 3.62 -18.82 3.11
N ASP A 105 2.38 -19.29 3.21
CA ASP A 105 1.99 -20.66 2.87
C ASP A 105 1.14 -20.65 1.61
N LEU A 106 1.63 -21.32 0.58
CA LEU A 106 1.01 -21.34 -0.73
C LEU A 106 0.64 -22.77 -1.08
N GLN A 107 -0.65 -23.09 -1.04
CA GLN A 107 -1.17 -24.36 -1.55
C GLN A 107 -1.75 -24.11 -2.94
N LEU A 108 -1.04 -24.56 -3.98
CA LEU A 108 -1.46 -24.26 -5.34
C LEU A 108 -2.55 -25.22 -5.82
N VAL A 109 -3.39 -24.72 -6.72
CA VAL A 109 -4.52 -25.45 -7.32
C VAL A 109 -5.62 -25.77 -6.30
N GLY A 110 -6.57 -24.85 -6.16
CA GLY A 110 -7.85 -25.08 -5.50
C GLY A 110 -8.97 -25.34 -6.51
N PHE A 111 -9.69 -26.45 -6.36
CA PHE A 111 -10.86 -26.72 -7.19
C PHE A 111 -12.13 -26.22 -6.49
N ASN A 112 -12.85 -25.33 -7.17
CA ASN A 112 -14.11 -24.78 -6.65
C ASN A 112 -15.29 -25.74 -6.85
N ASP A 113 -15.22 -26.64 -7.84
CA ASP A 113 -16.19 -27.72 -8.04
C ASP A 113 -15.56 -29.07 -7.68
N PRO A 114 -16.08 -29.79 -6.68
CA PRO A 114 -15.61 -31.13 -6.31
C PRO A 114 -15.67 -32.16 -7.45
N GLN A 115 -16.50 -31.98 -8.49
CA GLN A 115 -16.58 -32.91 -9.62
C GLN A 115 -15.40 -32.75 -10.59
N ASP A 116 -14.88 -31.53 -10.78
CA ASP A 116 -13.68 -31.26 -11.59
C ASP A 116 -12.39 -31.67 -10.85
N ALA A 117 -12.46 -31.72 -9.51
CA ALA A 117 -11.34 -31.98 -8.60
C ALA A 117 -10.91 -33.45 -8.48
N LEU A 118 -11.79 -34.41 -8.84
CA LEU A 118 -11.59 -35.81 -8.43
C LEU A 118 -10.46 -36.53 -9.16
N ASP A 119 -10.05 -36.05 -10.34
CA ASP A 119 -9.03 -36.70 -11.18
C ASP A 119 -7.69 -35.94 -11.25
N TRP A 120 -7.63 -34.71 -10.75
CA TRP A 120 -6.44 -33.86 -10.82
C TRP A 120 -5.95 -33.46 -9.43
N SER A 121 -4.66 -33.69 -9.15
CA SER A 121 -3.93 -33.03 -8.06
C SER A 121 -3.16 -31.83 -8.61
N ALA A 122 -2.71 -30.94 -7.71
CA ALA A 122 -1.87 -29.80 -8.09
C ALA A 122 -0.65 -30.23 -8.92
N THR A 123 0.03 -31.31 -8.49
CA THR A 123 1.22 -31.86 -9.13
C THR A 123 0.97 -32.72 -10.37
N THR A 124 -0.28 -33.13 -10.66
CA THR A 124 -0.61 -33.76 -11.94
C THR A 124 -1.08 -32.73 -12.98
N LEU A 125 -1.65 -31.62 -12.53
CA LEU A 125 -2.11 -30.54 -13.39
C LEU A 125 -0.98 -29.58 -13.77
N LEU A 126 -0.09 -29.26 -12.83
CA LEU A 126 1.01 -28.32 -13.00
C LEU A 126 2.36 -28.99 -12.73
N ASP A 127 3.35 -28.65 -13.55
CA ASP A 127 4.74 -28.97 -13.34
C ASP A 127 5.50 -27.70 -12.92
N TYR A 128 6.25 -27.78 -11.81
CA TYR A 128 7.20 -26.75 -11.44
C TYR A 128 8.39 -26.77 -12.40
N VAL A 129 8.74 -25.60 -12.96
CA VAL A 129 9.86 -25.48 -13.91
C VAL A 129 10.92 -24.60 -13.29
N TYR A 130 11.98 -25.21 -12.75
CA TYR A 130 13.12 -24.45 -12.25
C TYR A 130 13.86 -23.72 -13.39
N ALA A 131 14.13 -22.43 -13.19
CA ALA A 131 14.97 -21.60 -14.02
C ALA A 131 15.63 -20.52 -13.14
N ASP A 132 16.96 -20.49 -13.13
CA ASP A 132 17.74 -19.54 -12.35
C ASP A 132 17.38 -18.09 -12.74
N GLY A 133 17.06 -17.26 -11.75
CA GLY A 133 16.60 -15.87 -11.93
C GLY A 133 15.13 -15.72 -12.36
N GLU A 134 14.38 -16.80 -12.55
CA GLU A 134 12.98 -16.74 -13.03
C GLU A 134 11.99 -17.52 -12.13
N SER A 135 12.42 -18.65 -11.57
CA SER A 135 11.55 -19.56 -10.81
C SER A 135 11.94 -19.57 -9.34
N THR A 136 10.94 -19.44 -8.47
CA THR A 136 11.13 -19.16 -7.04
C THR A 136 12.19 -18.07 -6.86
N TYR A 137 12.04 -17.01 -7.67
CA TYR A 137 12.89 -15.83 -7.63
C TYR A 137 12.35 -14.91 -6.54
N ILE A 138 13.12 -14.77 -5.47
CA ILE A 138 12.75 -14.03 -4.28
C ILE A 138 13.47 -12.70 -4.28
N GLN A 139 12.71 -11.63 -4.09
CA GLN A 139 13.19 -10.26 -3.96
C GLN A 139 12.72 -9.69 -2.62
N PHE A 140 13.61 -9.05 -1.89
CA PHE A 140 13.25 -8.28 -0.71
C PHE A 140 13.95 -6.93 -0.78
N PHE A 141 13.19 -5.84 -0.80
CA PHE A 141 13.76 -4.52 -1.07
C PHE A 141 13.06 -3.40 -0.35
N ASP A 142 13.80 -2.32 -0.12
CA ASP A 142 13.27 -1.02 0.28
C ASP A 142 12.72 -0.26 -0.94
N TRP A 143 11.69 0.56 -0.73
CA TRP A 143 11.13 1.45 -1.74
C TRP A 143 10.77 2.85 -1.21
N SER A 144 10.94 3.87 -2.03
CA SER A 144 10.68 5.26 -1.65
C SER A 144 9.42 5.84 -2.30
N SER A 145 9.18 5.50 -3.58
CA SER A 145 8.07 6.04 -4.37
C SER A 145 6.94 5.04 -4.64
N SER A 146 7.26 3.76 -4.84
CA SER A 146 6.27 2.73 -5.22
C SER A 146 6.68 1.37 -4.66
N PRO A 147 5.75 0.59 -4.10
CA PRO A 147 6.06 -0.74 -3.54
C PRO A 147 6.49 -1.78 -4.58
N TYR A 148 6.39 -1.46 -5.88
CA TYR A 148 6.76 -2.35 -6.99
C TYR A 148 8.11 -2.00 -7.63
N VAL A 149 8.80 -0.97 -7.13
CA VAL A 149 10.07 -0.51 -7.69
C VAL A 149 11.12 -0.54 -6.60
N ALA A 150 12.10 -1.42 -6.76
CA ALA A 150 13.20 -1.56 -5.81
C ALA A 150 14.15 -0.36 -5.85
N ASP A 151 14.41 0.24 -4.70
CA ASP A 151 15.50 1.21 -4.52
C ASP A 151 16.79 0.50 -4.11
N THR A 152 16.70 -0.41 -3.14
CA THR A 152 17.83 -1.17 -2.62
C THR A 152 17.34 -2.53 -2.13
N TYR A 153 18.03 -3.60 -2.53
CA TYR A 153 17.73 -4.95 -2.07
C TYR A 153 18.36 -5.21 -0.70
N LEU A 154 17.64 -5.96 0.13
CA LEU A 154 18.13 -6.44 1.41
C LEU A 154 19.16 -7.55 1.21
N ASP A 155 20.09 -7.65 2.16
CA ASP A 155 21.16 -8.65 2.14
C ASP A 155 20.60 -10.07 1.92
N GLY A 156 21.23 -10.80 1.01
CA GLY A 156 20.80 -12.14 0.61
C GLY A 156 19.79 -12.16 -0.53
N THR A 157 19.24 -11.03 -0.97
CA THR A 157 18.34 -10.93 -2.13
C THR A 157 18.87 -9.96 -3.20
N PRO A 158 18.42 -10.07 -4.46
CA PRO A 158 17.56 -11.12 -4.99
C PRO A 158 18.25 -12.48 -5.06
N LEU A 159 17.48 -13.57 -4.93
CA LEU A 159 18.00 -14.94 -5.00
C LEU A 159 16.99 -15.89 -5.67
N THR A 160 17.47 -17.03 -6.16
CA THR A 160 16.63 -18.11 -6.70
C THR A 160 16.86 -19.39 -5.91
N ILE A 161 15.79 -20.07 -5.50
CA ILE A 161 15.83 -21.36 -4.82
C ILE A 161 15.28 -22.44 -5.74
N ASP A 162 15.97 -23.57 -5.85
CA ASP A 162 15.38 -24.75 -6.48
C ASP A 162 14.50 -25.50 -5.48
N THR A 163 13.20 -25.21 -5.51
CA THR A 163 12.16 -25.83 -4.67
C THR A 163 11.46 -27.00 -5.37
N SER A 164 12.13 -27.67 -6.31
CA SER A 164 11.53 -28.81 -7.05
C SER A 164 11.15 -29.97 -6.14
N ASP A 165 12.00 -30.31 -5.17
CA ASP A 165 11.71 -31.40 -4.23
C ASP A 165 10.55 -31.05 -3.29
N ASP A 166 10.46 -29.79 -2.86
CA ASP A 166 9.37 -29.28 -2.01
C ASP A 166 8.03 -29.32 -2.76
N TRP A 167 8.02 -28.93 -4.05
CA TRP A 167 6.82 -29.03 -4.90
C TRP A 167 6.25 -30.46 -4.95
N TYR A 168 7.12 -31.48 -4.97
CA TYR A 168 6.70 -32.88 -4.99
C TYR A 168 6.56 -33.51 -3.60
N GLY A 169 6.81 -32.76 -2.51
CA GLY A 169 6.76 -33.25 -1.13
C GLY A 169 7.82 -34.32 -0.83
N ILE A 170 9.02 -34.18 -1.41
CA ILE A 170 10.08 -35.23 -1.39
C ILE A 170 11.10 -35.02 -0.26
N THR A 171 11.07 -33.94 0.52
CA THR A 171 12.17 -33.52 1.41
C THR A 171 12.27 -34.32 2.73
N PRO A 172 13.35 -35.10 2.98
CA PRO A 172 13.69 -35.63 4.31
C PRO A 172 14.68 -34.68 5.01
N PRO A 173 14.52 -34.28 6.29
CA PRO A 173 14.01 -35.11 7.40
C PRO A 173 12.85 -34.52 8.23
N GLU A 174 12.11 -33.53 7.74
CA GLU A 174 11.01 -32.88 8.48
C GLU A 174 9.60 -33.27 7.97
N GLU A 175 8.56 -32.80 8.67
CA GLU A 175 7.15 -33.06 8.33
C GLU A 175 6.86 -32.51 6.93
N ASN A 176 6.46 -33.39 6.01
CA ASN A 176 6.22 -33.02 4.62
C ASN A 176 5.08 -32.00 4.52
N ASP A 177 5.37 -30.85 3.92
CA ASP A 177 4.32 -30.06 3.27
C ASP A 177 3.64 -30.92 2.19
N PRO A 178 2.31 -30.79 2.00
CA PRO A 178 1.61 -31.55 0.98
C PRO A 178 2.17 -31.24 -0.41
N ALA A 179 2.35 -32.25 -1.25
CA ALA A 179 2.78 -32.03 -2.64
C ALA A 179 1.87 -30.99 -3.32
N GLY A 180 2.46 -30.03 -4.03
CA GLY A 180 1.74 -28.90 -4.61
C GLY A 180 1.73 -27.63 -3.75
N SER A 181 2.54 -27.55 -2.70
CA SER A 181 2.66 -26.35 -1.87
C SER A 181 4.08 -25.81 -1.73
N PHE A 182 4.17 -24.54 -1.34
CA PHE A 182 5.41 -23.87 -0.96
C PHE A 182 5.24 -23.15 0.39
N HIS A 183 6.27 -23.20 1.20
CA HIS A 183 6.37 -22.51 2.47
C HIS A 183 7.56 -21.55 2.46
N PHE A 184 7.37 -20.34 3.01
CA PHE A 184 8.43 -19.35 3.15
C PHE A 184 8.42 -18.70 4.52
N ASP A 185 9.57 -18.77 5.19
CA ASP A 185 9.90 -17.91 6.33
C ASP A 185 10.39 -16.55 5.83
N VAL A 186 9.50 -15.56 5.80
CA VAL A 186 9.82 -14.21 5.30
C VAL A 186 10.48 -13.36 6.38
N GLY A 187 10.04 -13.52 7.64
CA GLY A 187 10.55 -12.75 8.78
C GLY A 187 9.89 -11.38 8.91
N ASN A 188 10.63 -10.38 9.41
CA ASN A 188 10.07 -9.06 9.66
C ASN A 188 10.09 -8.21 8.39
N ILE A 189 8.96 -7.58 8.07
CA ILE A 189 8.82 -6.66 6.94
C ILE A 189 8.62 -5.26 7.51
N SER A 190 9.52 -4.34 7.19
CA SER A 190 9.40 -2.95 7.62
C SER A 190 8.43 -2.17 6.75
N VAL A 191 7.89 -1.06 7.29
CA VAL A 191 7.20 -0.07 6.47
C VAL A 191 8.16 0.38 5.37
N LYS A 192 7.67 0.42 4.11
CA LYS A 192 8.47 0.68 2.91
C LYS A 192 9.43 -0.44 2.49
N GLN A 193 9.17 -1.65 2.92
CA GLN A 193 9.78 -2.84 2.34
C GLN A 193 8.74 -3.66 1.57
N THR A 194 9.20 -4.36 0.55
CA THR A 194 8.42 -5.32 -0.21
C THR A 194 9.18 -6.63 -0.29
N TRP A 195 8.53 -7.73 0.09
CA TRP A 195 8.96 -9.08 -0.22
C TRP A 195 8.12 -9.62 -1.36
N GLU A 196 8.77 -10.19 -2.37
CA GLU A 196 8.14 -10.73 -3.57
C GLU A 196 8.76 -12.09 -3.89
N VAL A 197 7.93 -13.03 -4.34
CA VAL A 197 8.36 -14.31 -4.89
C VAL A 197 7.66 -14.56 -6.23
N THR A 198 8.43 -14.97 -7.23
CA THR A 198 7.91 -15.33 -8.56
C THR A 198 8.03 -16.83 -8.78
N PHE A 199 6.92 -17.46 -9.19
CA PHE A 199 6.88 -18.89 -9.54
C PHE A 199 6.74 -19.10 -11.04
N ARG A 200 7.27 -20.22 -11.51
CA ARG A 200 7.11 -20.68 -12.88
C ARG A 200 6.49 -22.06 -12.92
N MET A 201 5.26 -22.09 -13.42
CA MET A 201 4.47 -23.30 -13.57
C MET A 201 4.20 -23.57 -15.05
N LEU A 202 4.20 -24.86 -15.40
CA LEU A 202 3.79 -25.33 -16.71
C LEU A 202 2.54 -26.19 -16.55
N VAL A 203 1.50 -25.90 -17.32
CA VAL A 203 0.33 -26.79 -17.39
C VAL A 203 0.77 -28.10 -18.03
N ASN A 204 0.48 -29.21 -17.35
CA ASN A 204 0.86 -30.53 -17.81
C ASN A 204 0.15 -30.83 -19.15
N ALA A 205 0.91 -31.29 -20.14
CA ALA A 205 0.39 -31.59 -21.48
C ALA A 205 -0.65 -32.71 -21.50
N SER A 206 -0.78 -33.49 -20.42
CA SER A 206 -1.84 -34.50 -20.27
C SER A 206 -3.20 -33.92 -19.91
N ALA A 207 -3.30 -32.64 -19.53
CA ALA A 207 -4.56 -31.93 -19.37
C ALA A 207 -5.28 -31.80 -20.73
N ASN A 208 -6.25 -32.69 -20.96
CA ASN A 208 -6.97 -32.85 -22.21
C ASN A 208 -8.44 -32.39 -22.14
N ASP A 209 -8.89 -31.98 -20.96
CA ASP A 209 -10.21 -31.42 -20.70
C ASP A 209 -10.14 -29.93 -20.33
N THR A 210 -11.26 -29.23 -20.46
CA THR A 210 -11.36 -27.84 -19.96
C THR A 210 -11.41 -27.87 -18.45
N ILE A 211 -10.42 -27.25 -17.79
CA ILE A 211 -10.27 -27.31 -16.33
C ILE A 211 -10.26 -25.89 -15.78
N ASN A 212 -11.12 -25.63 -14.80
CA ASN A 212 -11.12 -24.40 -14.03
C ASN A 212 -10.53 -24.65 -12.64
N PHE A 213 -9.53 -23.88 -12.26
CA PHE A 213 -8.96 -23.97 -10.92
C PHE A 213 -8.59 -22.58 -10.39
N SER A 214 -8.62 -22.44 -9.07
CA SER A 214 -8.01 -21.32 -8.37
C SER A 214 -6.52 -21.58 -8.23
N VAL A 215 -5.68 -20.59 -8.55
CA VAL A 215 -4.23 -20.66 -8.33
C VAL A 215 -3.94 -20.92 -6.86
N PHE A 216 -4.65 -20.25 -5.95
CA PHE A 216 -4.49 -20.38 -4.52
C PHE A 216 -5.65 -21.17 -3.93
N HIS A 217 -5.34 -22.29 -3.27
CA HIS A 217 -6.31 -23.02 -2.45
C HIS A 217 -6.73 -22.13 -1.26
N PRO A 218 -7.96 -22.27 -0.69
CA PRO A 218 -8.44 -21.44 0.43
C PRO A 218 -7.58 -21.42 1.69
N ASN A 219 -6.68 -22.39 1.85
CA ASN A 219 -5.71 -22.45 2.94
C ASN A 219 -4.40 -21.69 2.64
N SER A 220 -4.29 -21.06 1.47
CA SER A 220 -3.12 -20.26 1.12
C SER A 220 -3.27 -18.87 1.72
N GLY A 221 -2.22 -18.40 2.38
CA GLY A 221 -2.24 -17.11 3.03
C GLY A 221 -0.89 -16.69 3.56
N ILE A 222 -0.89 -15.47 4.08
CA ILE A 222 0.25 -14.87 4.76
C ILE A 222 -0.08 -14.83 6.24
N TYR A 223 0.86 -15.29 7.07
CA TYR A 223 0.71 -15.29 8.52
C TYR A 223 1.62 -14.25 9.17
N PHE A 224 1.14 -13.64 10.25
CA PHE A 224 1.88 -12.65 11.04
C PHE A 224 1.86 -13.00 12.52
N GLU A 225 3.02 -13.08 13.16
CA GLU A 225 3.10 -13.44 14.59
C GLU A 225 2.45 -12.38 15.50
N ASN A 226 2.46 -11.10 15.11
CA ASN A 226 2.08 -9.98 15.98
C ASN A 226 0.72 -9.33 15.67
N ALA A 227 -0.11 -9.94 14.81
CA ALA A 227 -1.40 -9.37 14.43
C ALA A 227 -2.59 -9.93 15.24
N GLU A 228 -3.61 -9.10 15.48
CA GLU A 228 -4.87 -9.51 16.11
C GLU A 228 -5.63 -10.53 15.24
N ASP A 229 -5.54 -10.36 13.92
CA ASP A 229 -5.89 -11.36 12.92
C ASP A 229 -4.59 -11.80 12.23
N PRO A 230 -3.97 -12.93 12.66
CA PRO A 230 -2.66 -13.34 12.20
C PRO A 230 -2.69 -13.96 10.81
N TYR A 231 -3.84 -14.04 10.13
CA TYR A 231 -3.98 -14.68 8.82
C TYR A 231 -4.58 -13.73 7.79
N MET A 232 -3.87 -13.57 6.67
CA MET A 232 -4.36 -12.86 5.50
C MET A 232 -4.52 -13.84 4.34
N PRO A 233 -5.77 -14.17 3.93
CA PRO A 233 -6.00 -15.05 2.80
C PRO A 233 -5.58 -14.37 1.49
N LEU A 234 -5.10 -15.17 0.54
CA LEU A 234 -4.81 -14.69 -0.80
C LEU A 234 -6.10 -14.53 -1.63
N PRO A 235 -6.12 -13.60 -2.62
CA PRO A 235 -7.29 -13.39 -3.45
C PRO A 235 -7.58 -14.60 -4.35
N ASP A 236 -8.86 -14.89 -4.54
CA ASP A 236 -9.32 -15.89 -5.50
C ASP A 236 -8.83 -15.52 -6.91
N THR A 237 -7.93 -16.34 -7.46
CA THR A 237 -7.33 -16.11 -8.78
C THR A 237 -7.64 -17.32 -9.65
N LEU A 238 -8.60 -17.21 -10.56
CA LEU A 238 -9.05 -18.34 -11.38
C LEU A 238 -8.29 -18.42 -12.71
N ILE A 239 -7.83 -19.62 -13.05
CA ILE A 239 -7.27 -19.96 -14.35
C ILE A 239 -8.16 -21.03 -14.98
N THR A 240 -8.45 -20.84 -16.27
CA THR A 240 -9.13 -21.82 -17.11
C THR A 240 -8.15 -22.36 -18.13
N ILE A 241 -7.92 -23.67 -18.09
CA ILE A 241 -7.19 -24.40 -19.13
C ILE A 241 -8.21 -24.80 -20.20
N ILE A 242 -7.96 -24.43 -21.45
CA ILE A 242 -8.74 -24.86 -22.61
C ILE A 242 -7.78 -25.59 -23.57
N PRO A 243 -7.82 -26.93 -23.63
CA PRO A 243 -6.94 -27.71 -24.50
C PRO A 243 -7.07 -27.30 -25.97
N GLY A 244 -5.94 -27.26 -26.67
CA GLY A 244 -5.91 -27.00 -28.11
C GLY A 244 -6.06 -25.52 -28.53
N LEU A 245 -6.16 -24.59 -27.57
CA LEU A 245 -5.95 -23.17 -27.85
C LEU A 245 -4.46 -22.83 -27.77
N ALA A 246 -3.99 -21.95 -28.66
CA ALA A 246 -2.68 -21.36 -28.52
C ALA A 246 -2.70 -20.48 -27.24
N PRO A 247 -1.66 -20.54 -26.39
CA PRO A 247 -1.58 -19.67 -25.23
C PRO A 247 -1.50 -18.22 -25.70
N ASP A 248 -2.54 -17.44 -25.43
CA ASP A 248 -2.42 -16.00 -25.49
C ASP A 248 -1.62 -15.55 -24.25
N PRO A 249 -0.64 -14.65 -24.40
CA PRO A 249 0.10 -14.12 -23.27
C PRO A 249 -0.85 -13.47 -22.25
N VAL A 250 -0.71 -13.84 -20.98
CA VAL A 250 -1.42 -13.19 -19.88
C VAL A 250 -0.78 -11.81 -19.69
N TYR A 251 -1.53 -10.75 -20.01
CA TYR A 251 -1.09 -9.39 -19.76
C TYR A 251 -1.58 -8.96 -18.38
N VAL A 252 -0.65 -8.60 -17.49
CA VAL A 252 -0.99 -7.91 -16.23
C VAL A 252 -1.22 -6.43 -16.58
N ALA A 253 -2.48 -6.09 -16.85
CA ALA A 253 -2.90 -4.72 -17.09
C ALA A 253 -3.31 -4.07 -15.76
N THR A 254 -2.72 -2.92 -15.44
CA THR A 254 -3.16 -2.10 -14.31
C THR A 254 -4.10 -1.03 -14.79
N PHE A 255 -5.12 -0.72 -14.00
CA PHE A 255 -6.08 0.33 -14.32
C PHE A 255 -6.45 1.15 -13.08
N GLN A 256 -6.20 2.45 -13.17
CA GLN A 256 -6.51 3.44 -12.15
C GLN A 256 -7.33 4.57 -12.75
N LEU A 257 -8.33 5.02 -11.99
CA LEU A 257 -9.12 6.21 -12.29
C LEU A 257 -9.19 7.02 -11.01
N ASN A 258 -8.66 8.24 -11.06
CA ASN A 258 -8.56 9.14 -9.91
C ASN A 258 -9.41 10.38 -10.17
N GLU A 259 -10.28 10.71 -9.22
CA GLU A 259 -11.04 11.96 -9.24
C GLU A 259 -10.09 13.13 -8.97
N LEU A 260 -10.13 14.18 -9.80
CA LEU A 260 -9.26 15.35 -9.63
C LEU A 260 -10.05 16.55 -9.13
N SER A 261 -11.12 16.92 -9.83
CA SER A 261 -11.91 18.10 -9.46
C SER A 261 -13.34 18.01 -9.97
N GLY A 262 -14.23 18.80 -9.35
CA GLY A 262 -15.61 18.96 -9.77
C GLY A 262 -16.15 20.30 -9.28
N ALA A 263 -16.60 21.17 -10.18
CA ALA A 263 -17.06 22.52 -9.85
C ALA A 263 -18.11 23.05 -10.84
N PHE A 264 -18.91 24.02 -10.41
CA PHE A 264 -19.84 24.72 -11.28
C PHE A 264 -19.17 25.91 -11.99
N THR A 265 -19.29 25.94 -13.31
CA THR A 265 -18.88 27.06 -14.17
C THR A 265 -20.11 27.59 -14.92
N GLY A 266 -20.78 28.59 -14.35
CA GLY A 266 -22.00 29.15 -14.92
C GLY A 266 -23.19 28.20 -14.81
N GLU A 267 -23.62 27.62 -15.93
CA GLU A 267 -24.76 26.69 -16.03
C GLU A 267 -24.35 25.21 -16.09
N PHE A 268 -23.03 24.96 -16.06
CA PHE A 268 -22.45 23.62 -16.22
C PHE A 268 -21.76 23.17 -14.93
N TYR A 269 -21.94 21.91 -14.57
CA TYR A 269 -21.03 21.22 -13.68
C TYR A 269 -19.91 20.60 -14.51
N GLU A 270 -18.67 21.01 -14.25
CA GLU A 270 -17.46 20.55 -14.93
C GLU A 270 -16.65 19.69 -13.95
N PHE A 271 -16.22 18.52 -14.38
CA PHE A 271 -15.43 17.60 -13.56
C PHE A 271 -14.32 16.95 -14.38
N GLU A 272 -13.22 16.65 -13.70
CA GLU A 272 -11.97 16.19 -14.26
C GLU A 272 -11.47 14.95 -13.51
N TRP A 273 -10.91 13.99 -14.25
CA TRP A 273 -10.31 12.78 -13.71
C TRP A 273 -8.99 12.45 -14.43
N ALA A 274 -8.10 11.77 -13.70
CA ALA A 274 -6.91 11.16 -14.27
C ALA A 274 -7.15 9.67 -14.49
N LEU A 275 -6.77 9.21 -15.67
CA LEU A 275 -6.77 7.82 -16.05
C LEU A 275 -5.32 7.35 -16.21
N ASN A 276 -4.99 6.20 -15.62
CA ASN A 276 -3.72 5.51 -15.86
C ASN A 276 -3.97 4.03 -16.14
N TYR A 277 -3.61 3.59 -17.33
CA TYR A 277 -3.88 2.25 -17.81
C TYR A 277 -2.65 1.69 -18.55
N THR A 278 -2.22 0.48 -18.17
CA THR A 278 -1.03 -0.18 -18.74
C THR A 278 -1.36 -1.39 -19.62
N GLY A 279 -2.65 -1.62 -19.91
CA GLY A 279 -3.10 -2.76 -20.71
C GLY A 279 -3.15 -2.49 -22.21
N TRP A 280 -3.59 -3.51 -22.94
CA TRP A 280 -3.66 -3.57 -24.40
C TRP A 280 -5.11 -3.65 -24.92
N GLY A 281 -6.10 -3.76 -24.04
CA GLY A 281 -7.51 -3.66 -24.35
C GLY A 281 -7.96 -2.21 -24.57
N ASP A 282 -8.94 -2.03 -25.45
CA ASP A 282 -9.53 -0.71 -25.68
C ASP A 282 -10.21 -0.19 -24.40
N ILE A 283 -10.01 1.10 -24.10
CA ILE A 283 -10.69 1.75 -22.99
C ILE A 283 -11.99 2.37 -23.48
N LYS A 284 -13.08 2.14 -22.75
CA LYS A 284 -14.36 2.81 -22.96
C LYS A 284 -14.82 3.50 -21.69
N GLU A 285 -14.90 4.82 -21.72
CA GLU A 285 -15.46 5.64 -20.64
C GLU A 285 -16.94 5.95 -20.90
N GLU A 286 -17.75 5.82 -19.88
CA GLU A 286 -19.17 6.17 -19.86
C GLU A 286 -19.37 7.26 -18.81
N ILE A 287 -19.70 8.47 -19.27
CA ILE A 287 -19.94 9.62 -18.41
C ILE A 287 -21.45 9.71 -18.15
N GLU A 288 -21.82 9.75 -16.87
CA GLU A 288 -23.22 9.69 -16.45
C GLU A 288 -23.52 10.65 -15.30
N TYR A 289 -24.78 11.05 -15.17
CA TYR A 289 -25.26 11.81 -14.03
C TYR A 289 -26.64 11.34 -13.59
N ARG A 290 -27.04 11.68 -12.37
CA ARG A 290 -28.41 11.48 -11.88
C ARG A 290 -28.77 12.50 -10.79
N PRO A 291 -30.03 12.96 -10.75
CA PRO A 291 -30.62 13.49 -9.52
C PRO A 291 -30.66 12.44 -8.40
N ALA A 292 -30.66 12.89 -7.14
CA ALA A 292 -30.92 12.03 -6.00
C ALA A 292 -32.22 11.23 -6.18
N ASN A 293 -32.14 9.91 -5.94
CA ASN A 293 -33.25 8.95 -6.08
C ASN A 293 -33.75 8.69 -7.51
N SER A 294 -32.89 8.86 -8.53
CA SER A 294 -33.21 8.54 -9.92
C SER A 294 -32.21 7.55 -10.56
N GLY A 295 -32.51 7.10 -11.78
CA GLY A 295 -31.61 6.26 -12.57
C GLY A 295 -30.48 7.08 -13.20
N TRP A 296 -29.36 6.42 -13.51
CA TRP A 296 -28.23 7.04 -14.20
C TRP A 296 -28.60 7.40 -15.64
N ILE A 297 -28.28 8.63 -16.03
CA ILE A 297 -28.48 9.16 -17.37
C ILE A 297 -27.11 9.31 -18.01
N ARG A 298 -26.93 8.66 -19.16
CA ARG A 298 -25.69 8.76 -19.93
C ARG A 298 -25.58 10.08 -20.67
N VAL A 299 -24.46 10.75 -20.49
CA VAL A 299 -24.10 12.01 -21.14
C VAL A 299 -23.31 11.72 -22.40
N GLU A 300 -22.25 10.93 -22.25
CA GLU A 300 -21.27 10.70 -23.31
C GLU A 300 -20.60 9.34 -23.13
N THR A 301 -20.05 8.83 -24.23
CA THR A 301 -19.16 7.68 -24.23
C THR A 301 -17.89 8.05 -25.00
N ARG A 302 -16.72 7.80 -24.41
CA ARG A 302 -15.43 8.11 -25.04
C ARG A 302 -14.54 6.87 -25.15
N PRO A 303 -14.02 6.58 -26.35
CA PRO A 303 -12.96 5.60 -26.51
C PRO A 303 -11.59 6.25 -26.26
N HIS A 304 -10.67 5.52 -25.62
CA HIS A 304 -9.26 5.91 -25.53
C HIS A 304 -8.35 4.83 -26.06
N VAL A 305 -7.14 5.24 -26.45
CA VAL A 305 -6.09 4.32 -26.89
C VAL A 305 -5.50 3.54 -25.72
N VAL A 306 -5.01 2.34 -26.03
CA VAL A 306 -4.35 1.42 -25.10
C VAL A 306 -3.10 2.04 -24.47
N ASN A 307 -2.68 1.51 -23.32
CA ASN A 307 -1.45 1.91 -22.61
C ASN A 307 -1.28 3.44 -22.50
N THR A 308 -2.19 4.08 -21.78
CA THR A 308 -2.29 5.53 -21.74
C THR A 308 -2.37 6.07 -20.32
N THR A 309 -1.75 7.22 -20.13
CA THR A 309 -1.95 8.07 -18.97
C THR A 309 -2.50 9.40 -19.48
N LEU A 310 -3.72 9.75 -19.09
CA LEU A 310 -4.39 10.95 -19.56
C LEU A 310 -5.20 11.63 -18.47
N THR A 311 -5.50 12.90 -18.70
CA THR A 311 -6.44 13.66 -17.89
C THR A 311 -7.61 14.03 -18.79
N ASP A 312 -8.79 13.62 -18.37
CA ASP A 312 -10.03 13.80 -19.11
C ASP A 312 -11.02 14.64 -18.30
N ASN A 313 -11.94 15.31 -18.99
CA ASN A 313 -12.96 16.14 -18.36
C ASN A 313 -14.31 16.01 -19.05
N ALA A 314 -15.39 16.29 -18.31
CA ALA A 314 -16.72 16.40 -18.88
C ALA A 314 -17.48 17.55 -18.24
N ARG A 315 -18.53 17.98 -18.93
CA ARG A 315 -19.44 19.01 -18.45
C ARG A 315 -20.89 18.60 -18.64
N VAL A 316 -21.71 18.84 -17.63
CA VAL A 316 -23.15 18.55 -17.64
C VAL A 316 -23.91 19.84 -17.41
N ASN A 317 -24.84 20.15 -18.32
CA ASN A 317 -25.70 21.32 -18.19
C ASN A 317 -26.85 21.01 -17.22
N LEU A 318 -26.96 21.78 -16.14
CA LEU A 318 -28.03 21.64 -15.14
C LEU A 318 -28.99 22.84 -15.12
N LYS A 319 -28.92 23.75 -16.09
CA LYS A 319 -29.74 24.97 -16.15
C LYS A 319 -31.23 24.71 -15.97
N ASP A 320 -31.76 23.70 -16.65
CA ASP A 320 -33.19 23.37 -16.68
C ASP A 320 -33.55 22.19 -15.74
N HIS A 321 -32.61 21.80 -14.88
CA HIS A 321 -32.79 20.71 -13.93
C HIS A 321 -33.38 21.20 -12.59
N PRO A 322 -34.23 20.40 -11.93
CA PRO A 322 -34.74 20.74 -10.59
C PRO A 322 -33.62 20.95 -9.58
N PHE A 323 -33.83 21.80 -8.59
CA PHE A 323 -32.90 21.96 -7.47
C PHE A 323 -32.83 20.68 -6.64
N GLY A 324 -31.65 20.41 -6.10
CA GLY A 324 -31.37 19.22 -5.29
C GLY A 324 -29.99 18.64 -5.55
N THR A 325 -29.70 17.53 -4.90
CA THR A 325 -28.42 16.83 -5.01
C THR A 325 -28.34 16.06 -6.33
N TYR A 326 -27.22 16.22 -7.02
CA TYR A 326 -26.84 15.50 -8.23
C TYR A 326 -25.58 14.69 -7.99
N TYR A 327 -25.54 13.51 -8.59
CA TYR A 327 -24.37 12.65 -8.64
C TYR A 327 -23.88 12.56 -10.07
N PHE A 328 -22.57 12.62 -10.26
CA PHE A 328 -21.89 12.44 -11.52
C PHE A 328 -20.97 11.26 -11.38
N ARG A 329 -20.80 10.46 -12.44
CA ARG A 329 -19.80 9.40 -12.43
C ARG A 329 -19.19 9.20 -13.79
N VAL A 330 -17.97 8.68 -13.77
CA VAL A 330 -17.31 8.10 -14.94
C VAL A 330 -17.12 6.63 -14.65
N VAL A 331 -17.61 5.77 -15.54
CA VAL A 331 -17.33 4.34 -15.50
C VAL A 331 -16.43 4.03 -16.69
N ALA A 332 -15.20 3.60 -16.42
CA ALA A 332 -14.24 3.28 -17.45
C ALA A 332 -14.03 1.77 -17.49
N HIS A 333 -14.10 1.18 -18.68
CA HIS A 333 -14.06 -0.26 -18.92
C HIS A 333 -12.87 -0.63 -19.81
N THR A 334 -12.27 -1.78 -19.52
CA THR A 334 -11.19 -2.41 -20.28
C THR A 334 -11.44 -3.92 -20.32
N GLU A 335 -10.99 -4.59 -21.38
CA GLU A 335 -11.17 -6.04 -21.53
C GLU A 335 -10.24 -6.86 -20.62
N ASP A 336 -9.08 -6.30 -20.26
CA ASP A 336 -7.96 -6.98 -19.60
C ASP A 336 -7.67 -6.48 -18.17
N ALA A 337 -8.24 -5.37 -17.73
CA ALA A 337 -8.09 -4.83 -16.36
C ALA A 337 -9.44 -4.56 -15.65
N GLY A 338 -10.55 -4.99 -16.25
CA GLY A 338 -11.90 -4.81 -15.72
C GLY A 338 -12.39 -3.36 -15.82
N PHE A 339 -13.07 -2.87 -14.80
CA PHE A 339 -13.63 -1.50 -14.80
C PHE A 339 -13.25 -0.70 -13.55
N ARG A 340 -13.30 0.62 -13.66
CA ARG A 340 -13.11 1.58 -12.56
C ARG A 340 -14.22 2.63 -12.58
N THR A 341 -14.49 3.22 -11.42
CA THR A 341 -15.53 4.24 -11.27
C THR A 341 -15.01 5.40 -10.44
N GLY A 342 -15.22 6.63 -10.92
CA GLY A 342 -15.09 7.86 -10.13
C GLY A 342 -16.46 8.51 -9.98
N THR A 343 -16.79 9.05 -8.81
CA THR A 343 -18.10 9.64 -8.49
C THR A 343 -17.95 10.99 -7.80
N TRP A 344 -18.68 11.98 -8.28
CA TRP A 344 -18.79 13.31 -7.66
C TRP A 344 -20.21 13.56 -7.18
N GLU A 345 -20.34 14.28 -6.07
CA GLU A 345 -21.60 14.72 -5.50
C GLU A 345 -21.66 16.24 -5.46
N TYR A 346 -22.82 16.80 -5.80
CA TYR A 346 -23.04 18.24 -5.76
C TYR A 346 -24.49 18.61 -5.42
N ASP A 347 -24.66 19.55 -4.50
CA ASP A 347 -25.96 20.15 -4.19
C ASP A 347 -26.24 21.36 -5.08
N TYR A 348 -27.18 21.21 -6.02
CA TYR A 348 -27.61 22.28 -6.90
C TYR A 348 -28.69 23.14 -6.23
N ASP A 349 -28.27 24.30 -5.70
CA ASP A 349 -29.13 25.36 -5.16
C ASP A 349 -28.76 26.72 -5.82
N PRO A 350 -29.71 27.42 -6.46
CA PRO A 350 -29.47 28.68 -7.17
C PRO A 350 -29.30 29.89 -6.24
N SER A 351 -29.02 29.69 -4.94
CA SER A 351 -29.08 30.73 -3.90
C SER A 351 -28.09 31.91 -4.05
N GLY A 352 -27.45 32.06 -5.21
CA GLY A 352 -26.76 33.27 -5.65
C GLY A 352 -27.50 34.18 -6.62
N ILE A 353 -28.63 33.79 -7.24
CA ILE A 353 -29.24 34.59 -8.33
C ILE A 353 -30.75 34.76 -8.15
N SER A 354 -31.15 35.93 -7.66
CA SER A 354 -32.55 36.36 -7.55
C SER A 354 -33.07 36.88 -8.89
N TYR A 355 -34.21 36.38 -9.37
CA TYR A 355 -35.00 37.08 -10.39
C TYR A 355 -36.40 37.39 -9.83
N ILE A 356 -36.79 38.66 -9.90
CA ILE A 356 -38.18 39.08 -9.67
C ILE A 356 -38.97 38.81 -10.96
N ARG A 357 -40.00 37.98 -10.87
CA ARG A 357 -40.98 37.81 -11.96
C ARG A 357 -42.13 38.79 -11.75
N ILE A 358 -42.23 39.81 -12.61
CA ILE A 358 -43.43 40.64 -12.72
C ILE A 358 -44.33 39.97 -13.77
N GLN A 359 -45.59 39.75 -13.42
CA GLN A 359 -46.63 39.28 -14.36
C GLN A 359 -47.13 40.42 -15.24
#